data_AF-A0A930QE05-F1
#
_entry.id   AF-A0A930QE05-F1
#
_cell.length_a   1.000
_cell.length_b   1.000
_cell.length_c   1.000
_cell.angle_alpha   90.00
_cell.angle_beta   90.00
_cell.angle_gamma   90.00
#
_symmetry.space_group_name_H-M   'P 1'
#
loop_
_entity.id
_entity.type
_entity.pdbx_description
1 polymer ?
#
loop_
_entity_poly.entity_id
_entity_poly.type
_entity_poly.pdbx_seq_one_letter_code
_entity_poly.pdbx_strand_id
1 'polypeptide(L)'
;MNTRAGYFHQNLTGELAYSSFVPSSLPPNPPVVLDAEGVELLVAAHRQLALLEGLAARIPNMELFVSMYVRKEALLSSQIEGTQATLEDVLDPLVDVNVNRDVADVVNYIRATEFALRRRRELPLCSRLIREMHGVLMEGVRGQEKYPGEFRRTQNWIGGTGSTLKNARYIPPNVEDMNAAMSALEAYMNA
;
A
#
# COMPACT_ATOMS: atom_id res chain seq x y z
N MET A 1 19.01 23.76 4.61
CA MET A 1 18.49 23.44 3.26
C MET A 1 17.08 22.92 3.46
N ASN A 2 16.05 23.62 2.98
CA ASN A 2 14.68 23.10 3.03
C ASN A 2 14.55 21.99 1.99
N THR A 3 14.59 20.75 2.43
CA THR A 3 14.44 19.57 1.58
C THR A 3 12.96 19.35 1.31
N ARG A 4 12.54 19.50 0.05
CA ARG A 4 11.14 19.32 -0.38
C ARG A 4 10.52 18.00 0.07
N ALA A 5 11.33 16.96 0.24
CA ALA A 5 10.90 15.64 0.68
C ALA A 5 10.46 15.57 2.15
N GLY A 6 11.07 16.37 3.04
CA GLY A 6 10.89 16.25 4.49
C GLY A 6 12.18 16.51 5.25
N TYR A 7 12.21 16.19 6.54
CA TYR A 7 13.36 16.40 7.42
C TYR A 7 13.55 15.23 8.38
N PHE A 8 14.67 15.22 9.10
CA PHE A 8 14.94 14.22 10.13
C PHE A 8 14.62 14.77 11.52
N HIS A 9 13.83 14.02 12.29
CA HIS A 9 13.44 14.33 13.66
C HIS A 9 14.25 13.45 14.62
N GLN A 10 14.95 14.08 15.57
CA GLN A 10 15.62 13.38 16.66
C GLN A 10 14.61 12.93 17.71
N ASN A 11 14.58 11.63 17.98
CA ASN A 11 13.71 11.01 18.97
C ASN A 11 14.52 10.51 20.15
N LEU A 12 13.93 10.58 21.35
CA LEU A 12 14.53 10.15 22.61
C LEU A 12 15.89 10.84 22.87
N THR A 13 16.61 10.40 23.91
CA THR A 13 17.90 10.95 24.33
C THR A 13 18.86 9.85 24.79
N GLY A 14 20.16 10.14 24.81
CA GLY A 14 21.18 9.21 25.29
C GLY A 14 21.35 7.99 24.39
N GLU A 15 21.56 6.81 24.98
CA GLU A 15 21.83 5.57 24.22
C GLU A 15 20.65 5.06 23.38
N LEU A 16 19.45 5.58 23.67
CA LEU A 16 18.20 5.26 22.96
C LEU A 16 17.88 6.27 21.85
N ALA A 17 18.70 7.31 21.67
CA ALA A 17 18.46 8.33 20.65
C ALA A 17 18.51 7.72 19.23
N TYR A 18 17.57 8.14 18.38
CA TYR A 18 17.55 7.79 16.97
C TYR A 18 16.87 8.89 16.13
N SER A 19 17.17 8.90 14.83
CA SER A 19 16.64 9.89 13.89
C SER A 19 15.59 9.26 12.98
N SER A 20 14.36 9.74 13.00
CA SER A 20 13.29 9.31 12.07
C SER A 20 13.09 10.33 10.95
N PHE A 21 12.68 9.87 9.77
CA PHE A 21 12.31 10.78 8.69
C PHE A 21 10.87 11.25 8.84
N VAL A 22 10.63 12.54 8.72
CA VAL A 22 9.30 13.17 8.71
C VAL A 22 9.05 13.75 7.32
N PRO A 23 8.05 13.26 6.57
CA PRO A 23 7.75 13.79 5.25
C PRO A 23 7.22 15.22 5.35
N SER A 24 7.50 16.02 4.33
CA SER A 24 6.82 17.32 4.17
C SER A 24 5.31 17.10 4.06
N SER A 25 4.53 18.02 4.64
CA SER A 25 3.07 17.94 4.60
C SER A 25 2.52 18.02 3.17
N LEU A 26 1.32 17.48 2.98
CA LEU A 26 0.54 17.61 1.75
C LEU A 26 -0.46 18.79 1.87
N PRO A 27 -0.78 19.48 0.77
CA PRO A 27 -0.22 19.33 -0.57
C PRO A 27 1.26 19.79 -0.65
N PRO A 28 2.03 19.29 -1.64
CA PRO A 28 3.41 19.72 -1.82
C PRO A 28 3.52 21.24 -1.99
N ASN A 29 4.49 21.86 -1.32
CA ASN A 29 4.83 23.28 -1.49
C ASN A 29 6.32 23.42 -1.87
N PRO A 30 6.65 23.92 -3.08
CA PRO A 30 5.74 24.34 -4.14
C PRO A 30 4.96 23.15 -4.74
N PRO A 31 3.80 23.41 -5.39
CA PRO A 31 3.02 22.39 -6.08
C PRO A 31 3.85 21.59 -7.08
N VAL A 32 3.38 20.39 -7.40
CA VAL A 32 3.97 19.60 -8.50
C VAL A 32 3.65 20.31 -9.82
N VAL A 33 4.70 20.65 -10.57
CA VAL A 33 4.59 21.21 -11.91
C VAL A 33 5.12 20.15 -12.87
N LEU A 34 4.29 19.77 -13.84
CA LEU A 34 4.71 18.88 -14.92
C LEU A 34 5.44 19.69 -15.99
N ASP A 35 6.60 19.21 -16.41
CA ASP A 35 7.30 19.72 -17.58
C ASP A 35 6.69 19.14 -18.87
N ALA A 36 7.26 19.49 -20.03
CA ALA A 36 6.75 19.04 -21.32
C ALA A 36 6.70 17.51 -21.42
N GLU A 37 7.75 16.82 -20.97
CA GLU A 37 7.81 15.36 -20.95
C GLU A 37 6.73 14.77 -20.03
N GLY A 38 6.57 15.32 -18.81
CA GLY A 38 5.54 14.91 -17.88
C GLY A 38 4.12 15.06 -18.44
N VAL A 39 3.86 16.14 -19.18
CA VAL A 39 2.58 16.35 -19.87
C VAL A 39 2.39 15.35 -21.01
N GLU A 40 3.41 15.08 -21.81
CA GLU A 40 3.35 14.08 -22.89
C GLU A 40 3.04 12.68 -22.35
N LEU A 41 3.70 12.27 -21.27
CA LEU A 41 3.45 11.01 -20.58
C LEU A 41 2.03 10.95 -20.02
N LEU A 42 1.53 12.05 -19.43
CA LEU A 42 0.17 12.13 -18.91
C LEU A 42 -0.87 11.93 -20.02
N VAL A 43 -0.67 12.57 -21.17
CA VAL A 43 -1.56 12.43 -22.33
C VAL A 43 -1.51 11.01 -22.88
N ALA A 44 -0.32 10.42 -22.98
CA ALA A 44 -0.16 9.03 -23.42
C ALA A 44 -0.89 8.05 -22.48
N ALA A 45 -0.74 8.22 -21.16
CA ALA A 45 -1.42 7.40 -20.16
C ALA A 45 -2.95 7.53 -20.27
N HIS A 46 -3.48 8.75 -20.38
CA HIS A 46 -4.91 8.99 -20.56
C HIS A 46 -5.45 8.32 -21.83
N ARG A 47 -4.70 8.35 -22.94
CA ARG A 47 -5.11 7.69 -24.18
C ARG A 47 -5.24 6.17 -24.00
N GLN A 48 -4.31 5.54 -23.28
CA GLN A 48 -4.37 4.10 -23.02
C GLN A 48 -5.52 3.74 -22.08
N LEU A 49 -5.79 4.56 -21.07
CA LEU A 49 -6.96 4.38 -20.20
C LEU A 49 -8.28 4.50 -20.98
N ALA A 50 -8.41 5.51 -21.85
CA ALA A 50 -9.60 5.67 -22.68
C ALA A 50 -9.79 4.50 -23.67
N LEU A 51 -8.69 3.99 -24.25
CA LEU A 51 -8.73 2.79 -25.09
C LEU A 51 -9.20 1.57 -24.30
N LEU A 52 -8.65 1.37 -23.09
CA LEU A 52 -9.06 0.29 -22.20
C LEU A 52 -10.55 0.39 -21.86
N GLU A 53 -11.04 1.57 -21.51
CA GLU A 53 -12.46 1.80 -21.19
C GLU A 53 -13.38 1.52 -22.40
N GLY A 54 -12.96 1.93 -23.61
CA GLY A 54 -13.69 1.64 -24.84
C GLY A 54 -13.75 0.15 -25.18
N LEU A 55 -12.67 -0.60 -24.94
CA LEU A 55 -12.64 -2.05 -25.12
C LEU A 55 -13.47 -2.77 -24.04
N ALA A 56 -13.39 -2.29 -22.80
CA ALA A 56 -14.08 -2.83 -21.64
C ALA A 56 -15.60 -2.84 -21.84
N ALA A 57 -16.17 -1.82 -22.49
CA ALA A 57 -17.61 -1.75 -22.81
C ALA A 57 -18.14 -2.93 -23.65
N ARG A 58 -17.26 -3.69 -24.32
CA ARG A 58 -17.62 -4.83 -25.17
C ARG A 58 -17.47 -6.18 -24.49
N ILE A 59 -17.00 -6.20 -23.23
CA ILE A 59 -16.77 -7.44 -22.47
C ILE A 59 -18.11 -7.91 -21.89
N PRO A 60 -18.60 -9.11 -22.24
CA PRO A 60 -19.91 -9.59 -21.79
C PRO A 60 -20.03 -9.76 -20.27
N ASN A 61 -18.94 -10.13 -19.60
CA ASN A 61 -18.87 -10.25 -18.15
C ASN A 61 -17.61 -9.56 -17.61
N MET A 62 -17.75 -8.28 -17.31
CA MET A 62 -16.68 -7.45 -16.76
C MET A 62 -16.17 -7.97 -15.41
N GLU A 63 -17.08 -8.44 -14.56
CA GLU A 63 -16.74 -8.89 -13.22
C GLU A 63 -15.80 -10.10 -13.25
N LEU A 64 -16.11 -11.10 -14.09
CA LEU A 64 -15.24 -12.24 -14.30
C LEU A 64 -13.88 -11.83 -14.88
N PHE A 65 -13.89 -10.94 -15.89
CA PHE A 65 -12.65 -10.46 -16.52
C PHE A 65 -11.75 -9.75 -15.50
N VAL A 66 -12.28 -8.78 -14.76
CA VAL A 66 -11.55 -8.04 -13.72
C VAL A 66 -11.06 -8.97 -12.63
N SER A 67 -11.86 -9.95 -12.22
CA SER A 67 -11.47 -10.90 -11.17
C SER A 67 -10.17 -11.65 -11.49
N MET A 68 -9.93 -11.98 -12.77
CA MET A 68 -8.68 -12.65 -13.20
C MET A 68 -7.47 -11.72 -13.14
N TYR A 69 -7.64 -10.45 -13.51
CA TYR A 69 -6.57 -9.45 -13.40
C TYR A 69 -6.27 -9.11 -11.95
N VAL A 70 -7.28 -9.00 -11.08
CA VAL A 70 -7.08 -8.80 -9.64
C VAL A 70 -6.27 -9.95 -9.04
N ARG A 71 -6.57 -11.21 -9.40
CA ARG A 71 -5.77 -12.38 -8.98
C ARG A 71 -4.33 -12.31 -9.48
N LYS A 72 -4.14 -11.93 -10.75
CA LYS A 72 -2.79 -11.78 -11.33
C LYS A 72 -2.00 -10.67 -10.66
N GLU A 73 -2.60 -9.51 -10.43
CA GLU A 73 -1.97 -8.38 -9.74
C GLU A 73 -1.67 -8.73 -8.27
N ALA A 74 -2.58 -9.40 -7.58
CA ALA A 74 -2.35 -9.90 -6.22
C ALA A 74 -1.13 -10.83 -6.18
N LEU A 75 -1.04 -11.78 -7.12
CA LEU A 75 0.12 -12.68 -7.23
C LEU A 75 1.42 -11.92 -7.45
N LEU A 76 1.46 -11.02 -8.44
CA LEU A 76 2.64 -10.24 -8.78
C LEU A 76 3.05 -9.31 -7.64
N SER A 77 2.09 -8.68 -6.96
CA SER A 77 2.34 -7.82 -5.81
C SER A 77 2.92 -8.61 -4.64
N SER A 78 2.38 -9.80 -4.34
CA SER A 78 2.90 -10.66 -3.27
C SER A 78 4.31 -11.18 -3.59
N GLN A 79 4.62 -11.47 -4.86
CA GLN A 79 5.97 -11.88 -5.28
C GLN A 79 7.04 -10.81 -5.03
N ILE A 80 6.69 -9.52 -5.09
CA ILE A 80 7.61 -8.42 -4.71
C ILE A 80 7.97 -8.50 -3.23
N GLU A 81 7.04 -8.91 -2.37
CA GLU A 81 7.23 -9.10 -0.93
C GLU A 81 7.92 -10.45 -0.59
N GLY A 82 8.21 -11.27 -1.59
CA GLY A 82 8.94 -12.53 -1.48
C GLY A 82 8.09 -13.79 -1.48
N THR A 83 6.76 -13.67 -1.63
CA THR A 83 5.83 -14.81 -1.72
C THR A 83 6.14 -15.71 -2.92
N GLN A 84 6.18 -17.03 -2.72
CA GLN A 84 6.40 -18.02 -3.79
C GLN A 84 5.09 -18.74 -4.11
N ALA A 85 4.33 -18.19 -5.05
CA ALA A 85 3.11 -18.80 -5.58
C ALA A 85 3.08 -18.69 -7.12
N THR A 86 2.25 -19.52 -7.75
CA THR A 86 1.94 -19.45 -9.19
C THR A 86 0.47 -19.08 -9.41
N LEU A 87 0.13 -18.71 -10.64
CA LEU A 87 -1.27 -18.44 -10.99
C LEU A 87 -2.12 -19.71 -10.92
N GLU A 88 -1.55 -20.87 -11.21
CA GLU A 88 -2.24 -22.16 -11.08
C GLU A 88 -2.62 -22.43 -9.62
N ASP A 89 -1.71 -22.20 -8.68
CA ASP A 89 -1.98 -22.36 -7.24
C ASP A 89 -3.12 -21.45 -6.75
N VAL A 90 -3.23 -20.23 -7.30
CA VAL A 90 -4.25 -19.25 -6.94
C VAL A 90 -5.62 -19.58 -7.56
N LEU A 91 -5.63 -20.28 -8.68
CA LEU A 91 -6.84 -20.66 -9.40
C LEU A 91 -7.35 -22.05 -9.03
N ASP A 92 -6.54 -22.89 -8.39
CA ASP A 92 -6.90 -24.23 -8.00
C ASP A 92 -7.92 -24.19 -6.84
N PRO A 93 -9.18 -24.62 -7.07
CA PRO A 93 -10.21 -24.64 -6.03
C PRO A 93 -9.96 -25.71 -4.95
N LEU A 94 -9.00 -26.62 -5.16
CA LEU A 94 -8.63 -27.69 -4.24
C LEU A 94 -7.46 -27.32 -3.33
N VAL A 95 -6.77 -26.19 -3.58
CA VAL A 95 -5.69 -25.73 -2.72
C VAL A 95 -6.28 -25.33 -1.36
N ASP A 96 -5.94 -26.10 -0.34
CA ASP A 96 -6.23 -25.71 1.04
C ASP A 96 -5.34 -24.52 1.39
N VAL A 97 -5.94 -23.34 1.36
CA VAL A 97 -5.31 -22.05 1.72
C VAL A 97 -4.69 -22.09 3.11
N ASN A 98 -5.15 -22.98 4.01
CA ASN A 98 -4.56 -23.13 5.34
C ASN A 98 -3.22 -23.87 5.33
N VAL A 99 -2.91 -24.60 4.25
CA VAL A 99 -1.69 -25.40 4.13
C VAL A 99 -0.58 -24.61 3.42
N ASN A 100 -0.92 -23.77 2.43
CA ASN A 100 0.05 -22.94 1.71
C ASN A 100 -0.08 -21.45 2.09
N ARG A 101 0.81 -21.01 3.00
CA ARG A 101 0.84 -19.62 3.50
C ARG A 101 1.07 -18.58 2.40
N ASP A 102 1.83 -18.93 1.36
CA ASP A 102 2.12 -18.01 0.26
C ASP A 102 0.87 -17.78 -0.61
N VAL A 103 0.03 -18.81 -0.76
CA VAL A 103 -1.27 -18.68 -1.42
C VAL A 103 -2.25 -17.89 -0.54
N ALA A 104 -2.20 -18.05 0.79
CA ALA A 104 -3.03 -17.28 1.71
C ALA A 104 -2.81 -15.77 1.60
N ASP A 105 -1.55 -15.32 1.44
CA ASP A 105 -1.23 -13.90 1.20
C ASP A 105 -1.94 -13.35 -0.05
N VAL A 106 -1.90 -14.10 -1.15
CA VAL A 106 -2.54 -13.71 -2.41
C VAL A 106 -4.07 -13.69 -2.28
N VAL A 107 -4.64 -14.71 -1.63
CA VAL A 107 -6.08 -14.79 -1.38
C VAL A 107 -6.56 -13.63 -0.51
N ASN A 108 -5.80 -13.27 0.53
CA ASN A 108 -6.13 -12.12 1.37
C ASN A 108 -6.03 -10.80 0.62
N TYR A 109 -5.07 -10.64 -0.29
CA TYR A 109 -4.98 -9.48 -1.15
C TYR A 109 -6.24 -9.31 -2.01
N ILE A 110 -6.70 -10.39 -2.64
CA ILE A 110 -7.93 -10.40 -3.44
C ILE A 110 -9.13 -10.02 -2.55
N ARG A 111 -9.27 -10.67 -1.39
CA ARG A 111 -10.33 -10.39 -0.41
C ARG A 111 -10.32 -8.94 0.06
N ALA A 112 -9.15 -8.39 0.37
CA ALA A 112 -8.98 -7.00 0.81
C ALA A 112 -9.35 -6.00 -0.30
N THR A 113 -9.00 -6.29 -1.55
CA THR A 113 -9.34 -5.48 -2.72
C THR A 113 -10.84 -5.46 -2.96
N GLU A 114 -11.49 -6.64 -2.98
CA GLU A 114 -12.94 -6.73 -3.15
C GLU A 114 -13.70 -6.09 -1.99
N PHE A 115 -13.21 -6.27 -0.76
CA PHE A 115 -13.72 -5.60 0.43
C PHE A 115 -13.65 -4.07 0.25
N ALA A 116 -12.51 -3.54 -0.18
CA ALA A 116 -12.32 -2.11 -0.40
C ALA A 116 -13.31 -1.57 -1.43
N LEU A 117 -13.48 -2.24 -2.56
CA LEU A 117 -14.39 -1.82 -3.64
C LEU A 117 -15.85 -1.76 -3.17
N ARG A 118 -16.30 -2.72 -2.36
CA ARG A 118 -17.62 -2.67 -1.74
C ARG A 118 -17.72 -1.53 -0.73
N ARG A 119 -16.72 -1.42 0.17
CA ARG A 119 -16.69 -0.45 1.26
C ARG A 119 -16.60 1.00 0.78
N ARG A 120 -15.97 1.23 -0.38
CA ARG A 120 -15.87 2.54 -1.05
C ARG A 120 -17.21 3.16 -1.42
N ARG A 121 -18.29 2.37 -1.52
CA ARG A 121 -19.65 2.89 -1.72
C ARG A 121 -20.19 3.64 -0.50
N GLU A 122 -19.61 3.37 0.67
CA GLU A 122 -20.01 3.98 1.95
C GLU A 122 -18.94 4.93 2.49
N LEU A 123 -17.67 4.74 2.13
CA LEU A 123 -16.53 5.49 2.66
C LEU A 123 -15.70 6.23 1.59
N PRO A 124 -15.23 7.45 1.89
CA PRO A 124 -14.16 8.09 1.11
C PRO A 124 -12.83 7.31 1.22
N LEU A 125 -11.79 7.74 0.49
CA LEU A 125 -10.44 7.22 0.73
C LEU A 125 -9.95 7.78 2.06
N CYS A 126 -10.08 7.00 3.12
CA CYS A 126 -9.76 7.45 4.46
C CYS A 126 -8.93 6.43 5.24
N SER A 127 -8.34 6.89 6.34
CA SER A 127 -7.57 6.08 7.27
C SER A 127 -8.40 4.93 7.86
N ARG A 128 -9.73 5.07 7.94
CA ARG A 128 -10.61 3.95 8.30
C ARG A 128 -10.62 2.88 7.22
N LEU A 129 -10.81 3.24 5.95
CA LEU A 129 -10.81 2.27 4.85
C LEU A 129 -9.46 1.54 4.74
N ILE A 130 -8.35 2.29 4.81
CA ILE A 130 -6.98 1.72 4.76
C ILE A 130 -6.78 0.69 5.88
N ARG A 131 -7.22 1.03 7.10
CA ARG A 131 -7.13 0.13 8.25
C ARG A 131 -8.03 -1.10 8.08
N GLU A 132 -9.29 -0.93 7.71
CA GLU A 132 -10.20 -2.06 7.49
C GLU A 132 -9.64 -3.02 6.42
N MET A 133 -9.09 -2.50 5.32
CA MET A 133 -8.40 -3.30 4.29
C MET A 133 -7.18 -4.04 4.84
N HIS A 134 -6.34 -3.37 5.63
CA HIS A 134 -5.19 -3.98 6.29
C HIS A 134 -5.60 -5.12 7.23
N GLY A 135 -6.73 -4.98 7.93
CA GLY A 135 -7.28 -6.05 8.76
C GLY A 135 -7.58 -7.32 7.97
N VAL A 136 -8.22 -7.17 6.80
CA VAL A 136 -8.52 -8.30 5.89
C VAL A 136 -7.23 -8.89 5.30
N LEU A 137 -6.28 -8.03 4.90
CA LEU A 137 -5.03 -8.46 4.29
C LEU A 137 -4.20 -9.34 5.23
N MET A 138 -4.20 -9.02 6.52
CA MET A 138 -3.33 -9.67 7.51
C MET A 138 -3.99 -10.85 8.24
N GLU A 139 -5.19 -11.29 7.85
CA GLU A 139 -5.91 -12.38 8.52
C GLU A 139 -5.25 -13.75 8.28
N GLY A 140 -4.79 -14.43 9.33
CA GLY A 140 -4.26 -15.80 9.20
C GLY A 140 -2.89 -15.92 8.54
N VAL A 141 -2.24 -14.79 8.23
CA VAL A 141 -0.96 -14.74 7.51
C VAL A 141 0.19 -14.21 8.36
N ARG A 142 1.40 -14.20 7.79
CA ARG A 142 2.60 -13.70 8.48
C ARG A 142 2.42 -12.22 8.84
N GLY A 143 2.64 -11.88 10.11
CA GLY A 143 2.47 -10.52 10.60
C GLY A 143 1.08 -10.24 11.18
N GLN A 144 0.18 -11.24 11.22
CA GLN A 144 -1.12 -11.12 11.91
C GLN A 144 -0.99 -10.74 13.39
N GLU A 145 0.18 -10.97 14.00
CA GLU A 145 0.47 -10.56 15.37
C GLU A 145 0.77 -9.06 15.52
N LYS A 146 0.88 -8.32 14.41
CA LYS A 146 1.34 -6.91 14.37
C LYS A 146 0.20 -5.91 14.19
N TYR A 147 -0.86 -6.06 14.98
CA TYR A 147 -2.03 -5.18 14.99
C TYR A 147 -2.72 -5.03 13.61
N PRO A 148 -3.23 -6.12 13.00
CA PRO A 148 -4.12 -6.04 11.86
C PRO A 148 -5.23 -5.02 12.08
N GLY A 149 -5.54 -4.22 11.06
CA GLY A 149 -6.58 -3.20 11.20
C GLY A 149 -6.16 -1.93 11.92
N GLU A 150 -4.90 -1.79 12.35
CA GLU A 150 -4.43 -0.61 13.06
C GLU A 150 -3.17 0.00 12.43
N PHE A 151 -2.96 1.28 12.70
CA PHE A 151 -1.63 1.85 12.54
C PHE A 151 -0.73 1.41 13.69
N ARG A 152 0.56 1.23 13.41
CA ARG A 152 1.52 0.81 14.41
C ARG A 152 1.55 1.77 15.61
N ARG A 153 1.71 1.18 16.79
CA ARG A 153 1.83 1.90 18.06
C ARG A 153 3.27 2.01 18.56
N THR A 154 4.21 1.42 17.82
CA THR A 154 5.64 1.37 18.15
C THR A 154 6.47 1.76 16.93
N GLN A 155 7.73 2.15 17.17
CA GLN A 155 8.66 2.49 16.11
C GLN A 155 9.08 1.24 15.33
N ASN A 156 8.99 1.30 14.00
CA ASN A 156 9.59 0.32 13.08
C ASN A 156 10.80 0.92 12.35
N TRP A 157 11.50 0.08 11.60
CA TRP A 157 12.63 0.48 10.76
C TRP A 157 12.74 -0.44 9.54
N ILE A 158 13.40 0.04 8.49
CA ILE A 158 13.67 -0.70 7.27
C ILE A 158 15.17 -0.94 7.18
N GLY A 159 15.58 -2.20 7.10
CA GLY A 159 16.97 -2.62 7.03
C GLY A 159 17.08 -4.13 6.80
N GLY A 160 18.30 -4.60 6.49
CA GLY A 160 18.56 -6.03 6.35
C GLY A 160 18.39 -6.78 7.67
N THR A 161 18.44 -8.12 7.62
CA THR A 161 18.32 -8.98 8.79
C THR A 161 19.28 -8.56 9.91
N GLY A 162 18.78 -8.43 11.13
CA GLY A 162 19.55 -7.99 12.30
C GLY A 162 19.75 -6.48 12.43
N SER A 163 19.15 -5.68 11.53
CA SER A 163 19.14 -4.22 11.69
C SER A 163 18.38 -3.80 12.95
N THR A 164 18.83 -2.72 13.55
CA THR A 164 18.24 -2.03 14.71
C THR A 164 18.03 -0.56 14.34
N LEU A 165 17.41 0.23 15.23
CA LEU A 165 17.32 1.69 15.05
C LEU A 165 18.68 2.39 14.93
N LYS A 166 19.79 1.75 15.32
CA LYS A 166 21.13 2.35 15.23
C LYS A 166 21.77 2.23 13.84
N ASN A 167 21.38 1.21 13.07
CA ASN A 167 22.03 0.88 11.79
C ASN A 167 21.03 0.58 10.65
N ALA A 168 19.74 0.83 10.86
CA ALA A 168 18.73 0.67 9.83
C ALA A 168 19.02 1.57 8.62
N ARG A 169 18.70 1.07 7.43
CA ARG A 169 18.83 1.84 6.17
C ARG A 169 17.90 3.06 6.18
N TYR A 170 16.72 2.89 6.77
CA TYR A 170 15.72 3.94 6.86
C TYR A 170 14.85 3.76 8.10
N ILE A 171 14.55 4.87 8.77
CA ILE A 171 13.65 4.92 9.92
C ILE A 171 12.47 5.80 9.50
N PRO A 172 11.27 5.22 9.29
CA PRO A 172 10.06 5.98 8.96
C PRO A 172 9.67 6.92 10.11
N PRO A 173 8.66 7.81 9.92
CA PRO A 173 8.20 8.76 10.94
C PRO A 173 8.02 8.11 12.31
N ASN A 174 8.06 8.87 13.40
CA ASN A 174 7.61 8.32 14.67
C ASN A 174 6.08 8.11 14.67
N VAL A 175 5.51 7.56 15.75
CA VAL A 175 4.06 7.28 15.78
C VAL A 175 3.23 8.57 15.66
N GLU A 176 3.65 9.65 16.31
CA GLU A 176 2.96 10.94 16.26
C GLU A 176 3.04 11.57 14.87
N ASP A 177 4.24 11.65 14.31
CA ASP A 177 4.51 12.19 12.98
C ASP A 177 3.81 11.37 11.88
N MET A 178 3.75 10.04 12.04
CA MET A 178 3.00 9.16 11.14
C MET A 178 1.51 9.47 11.17
N ASN A 179 0.91 9.64 12.35
CA ASN A 179 -0.53 9.95 12.46
C ASN A 179 -0.86 11.31 11.84
N ALA A 180 0.01 12.31 12.03
CA ALA A 180 -0.10 13.61 11.38
C ALA A 180 0.01 13.48 9.85
N ALA A 181 0.99 12.74 9.34
CA ALA A 181 1.18 12.52 7.91
C ALA A 181 0.00 11.75 7.27
N MET A 182 -0.52 10.72 7.93
CA MET A 182 -1.69 9.98 7.44
C MET A 182 -2.95 10.84 7.39
N SER A 183 -3.11 11.74 8.37
CA SER A 183 -4.22 12.70 8.39
C SER A 183 -4.10 13.72 7.25
N ALA A 184 -2.88 14.23 6.98
CA ALA A 184 -2.62 15.12 5.84
C ALA A 184 -2.84 14.41 4.50
N LEU A 185 -2.46 13.13 4.38
CA LEU A 185 -2.71 12.30 3.20
C LEU A 185 -4.21 12.11 2.95
N GLU A 186 -4.98 11.78 3.99
CA GLU A 186 -6.43 11.65 3.89
C GLU A 186 -7.10 12.95 3.44
N ALA A 187 -6.71 14.09 4.02
CA ALA A 187 -7.22 15.40 3.60
C ALA A 187 -6.88 15.67 2.12
N TYR A 188 -5.64 15.37 1.70
CA TYR A 188 -5.19 15.60 0.32
C TYR A 188 -5.89 14.70 -0.71
N MET A 189 -6.15 13.43 -0.39
CA MET A 189 -6.83 12.50 -1.30
C MET A 189 -8.29 12.86 -1.59
N ASN A 190 -8.91 13.64 -0.71
CA ASN A 190 -10.33 14.04 -0.80
C ASN A 190 -10.51 15.55 -0.95
N ALA A 191 -9.43 16.27 -1.27
CA ALA A 191 -9.44 17.71 -1.53
C ALA A 191 -10.04 18.05 -2.90
#